data_AF-A0A514WHN9-F1
#
_entry.id   AF-A0A514WHN9-F1
#
_cell.length_a   1.000
_cell.length_b   1.000
_cell.length_c   1.000
_cell.angle_alpha   90.00
_cell.angle_beta   90.00
_cell.angle_gamma   90.00
#
_symmetry.space_group_name_H-M   'P 1'
#
loop_
_entity.id
_entity.type
_entity.pdbx_description
1 polymer ?
#
loop_
_entity_poly.entity_id
_entity_poly.type
_entity_poly.pdbx_seq_one_letter_code
_entity_poly.pdbx_strand_id
1 'polypeptide(L)'
;MTPVPYGASPIFDEQSLPDALRNDHRTKAGTWGLLRMLEGEVRLVFVDPPSEQLVTPDRPAIIPPQATHHVVPLGPMTMQVEFYRERPELVEDADRG
;
A
#
# COMPACT_ATOMS: atom_id res chain seq x y z
N MET A 1 -2.69 7.29 -20.94
CA MET A 1 -3.46 7.96 -19.86
C MET A 1 -3.00 7.32 -18.57
N THR A 2 -2.59 8.12 -17.58
CA THR A 2 -2.20 7.59 -16.27
C THR A 2 -3.45 7.15 -15.50
N PRO A 3 -3.48 5.93 -14.92
CA PRO A 3 -4.61 5.46 -14.13
C PRO A 3 -4.92 6.41 -12.97
N VAL A 4 -6.20 6.66 -12.71
CA VAL A 4 -6.68 7.54 -11.62
C VAL A 4 -7.31 6.67 -10.53
N PRO A 5 -7.06 6.94 -9.24
CA PRO A 5 -7.70 6.17 -8.18
C PRO A 5 -9.21 6.42 -8.16
N TYR A 6 -10.01 5.38 -7.97
CA TYR A 6 -11.46 5.51 -7.81
C TYR A 6 -11.88 5.71 -6.36
N GLY A 7 -10.94 5.56 -5.42
CA GLY A 7 -11.16 5.78 -4.00
C GLY A 7 -9.87 5.58 -3.21
N ALA A 8 -9.90 5.97 -1.93
CA ALA A 8 -8.81 5.78 -1.00
C ALA A 8 -9.35 5.39 0.39
N SER A 9 -8.53 4.71 1.19
CA SER A 9 -8.83 4.50 2.60
C SER A 9 -8.74 5.81 3.40
N PRO A 10 -9.23 5.85 4.64
CA PRO A 10 -8.74 6.80 5.63
C PRO A 10 -7.20 6.72 5.75
N ILE A 11 -6.60 7.77 6.29
CA ILE A 11 -5.23 7.71 6.75
C ILE A 11 -5.23 6.94 8.08
N PHE A 12 -4.33 5.96 8.19
CA PHE A 12 -4.13 5.18 9.40
C PHE A 12 -2.77 5.51 10.00
N ASP A 13 -2.70 5.59 11.32
CA ASP A 13 -1.48 5.57 12.11
C ASP A 13 -1.27 4.20 12.79
N GLU A 14 -0.24 4.06 13.62
CA GLU A 14 0.05 2.81 14.31
C GLU A 14 -1.03 2.39 15.31
N GLN A 15 -1.92 3.30 15.72
CA GLN A 15 -2.98 3.06 16.69
C GLN A 15 -4.33 2.76 16.02
N SER A 16 -4.60 3.42 14.90
CA SER A 16 -5.85 3.35 14.14
C SER A 16 -5.82 2.33 13.02
N LEU A 17 -4.65 1.79 12.64
CA LEU A 17 -4.52 0.73 11.64
C LEU A 17 -5.31 -0.53 12.08
N PRO A 18 -6.39 -0.90 11.37
CA PRO A 18 -7.25 -2.01 11.76
C PRO A 18 -6.51 -3.36 11.71
N ASP A 19 -6.83 -4.25 12.65
CA ASP A 19 -6.26 -5.61 12.70
C ASP A 19 -6.46 -6.38 11.39
N ALA A 20 -7.54 -6.12 10.65
CA ALA A 20 -7.77 -6.75 9.36
C ALA A 20 -6.66 -6.47 8.33
N LEU A 21 -5.99 -5.31 8.40
CA LEU A 21 -4.88 -4.98 7.50
C LEU A 21 -3.53 -5.54 8.00
N ARG A 22 -3.44 -5.87 9.30
CA ARG A 22 -2.28 -6.51 9.93
C ARG A 22 -2.25 -8.02 9.75
N ASN A 23 -3.37 -8.59 9.32
CA ASN A 23 -3.53 -10.02 9.03
C ASN A 23 -3.76 -10.23 7.53
N ASP A 24 -3.67 -11.49 7.11
CA ASP A 24 -3.85 -11.87 5.71
C ASP A 24 -5.19 -11.41 5.16
N HIS A 25 -5.12 -10.55 4.15
CA HIS A 25 -6.29 -10.08 3.41
C HIS A 25 -5.92 -9.90 1.94
N ARG A 26 -6.90 -9.52 1.13
CA ARG A 26 -6.72 -9.30 -0.30
C ARG A 26 -7.68 -8.24 -0.83
N THR A 27 -7.26 -7.54 -1.86
CA THR A 27 -8.17 -6.72 -2.66
C THR A 27 -9.09 -7.61 -3.51
N LYS A 28 -10.20 -7.04 -3.99
CA LYS A 28 -11.13 -7.73 -4.89
C LYS A 28 -10.50 -7.95 -6.27
N ALA A 29 -11.06 -8.88 -7.05
CA ALA A 29 -10.71 -9.04 -8.46
C ALA A 29 -10.88 -7.70 -9.20
N GLY A 30 -9.88 -7.34 -10.02
CA GLY A 30 -9.86 -6.07 -10.75
C GLY A 30 -9.60 -4.82 -9.90
N THR A 31 -9.21 -4.97 -8.63
CA THR A 31 -8.81 -3.84 -7.76
C THR A 31 -7.32 -3.90 -7.44
N TRP A 32 -6.60 -2.91 -7.93
CA TRP A 32 -5.21 -2.66 -7.54
C TRP A 32 -5.18 -1.76 -6.32
N GLY A 33 -4.26 -2.03 -5.39
CA GLY A 33 -3.94 -1.13 -4.28
C GLY A 33 -2.62 -0.41 -4.54
N LEU A 34 -2.52 0.84 -4.10
CA LEU A 34 -1.25 1.56 -3.97
C LEU A 34 -1.10 2.01 -2.53
N LEU A 35 -0.19 1.35 -1.81
CA LEU A 35 0.15 1.67 -0.43
C LEU A 35 1.17 2.80 -0.41
N ARG A 36 0.80 3.92 0.21
CA ARG A 36 1.66 5.08 0.40
C ARG A 36 1.88 5.33 1.89
N MET A 37 3.12 5.64 2.25
CA MET A 37 3.43 6.20 3.56
C MET A 37 3.42 7.72 3.45
N LEU A 38 2.87 8.39 4.46
CA LEU A 38 3.05 9.83 4.66
C LEU A 38 4.24 10.05 5.61
N GLU A 39 4.35 9.22 6.65
CA GLU A 39 5.48 9.20 7.58
C GLU A 39 5.80 7.77 8.04
N GLY A 40 7.05 7.55 8.47
CA GLY A 40 7.50 6.26 8.98
C GLY A 40 7.57 5.19 7.90
N GLU A 41 7.44 3.93 8.31
CA GLU A 41 7.58 2.79 7.41
C GLU A 41 6.81 1.56 7.88
N VAL A 42 6.42 0.74 6.92
CA VAL A 42 5.84 -0.58 7.16
C VAL A 42 6.55 -1.63 6.33
N ARG A 43 6.50 -2.88 6.79
CA ARG A 43 6.80 -4.04 5.97
C ARG A 43 5.52 -4.55 5.35
N LEU A 44 5.46 -4.61 4.03
CA LEU A 44 4.39 -5.27 3.29
C LEU A 44 4.83 -6.69 2.93
N VAL A 45 4.06 -7.69 3.37
CA VAL A 45 4.35 -9.11 3.16
C VAL A 45 3.31 -9.69 2.22
N PHE A 46 3.73 -10.30 1.12
CA PHE A 46 2.90 -11.14 0.26
C PHE A 46 3.10 -12.60 0.62
N VAL A 47 2.00 -13.35 0.67
CA VAL A 47 2.01 -14.76 1.11
C VAL A 47 2.24 -15.73 -0.04
N ASP A 48 1.69 -15.44 -1.21
CA ASP A 48 1.77 -16.33 -2.38
C ASP A 48 1.83 -15.53 -3.70
N PRO A 49 2.97 -15.54 -4.42
CA PRO A 49 4.25 -16.08 -3.97
C PRO A 49 4.83 -15.28 -2.79
N PRO A 50 5.57 -15.93 -1.87
CA PRO A 50 6.10 -15.29 -0.69
C PRO A 50 7.16 -14.24 -1.07
N SER A 51 6.93 -13.01 -0.64
CA SER A 51 7.88 -11.91 -0.79
C SER A 51 7.58 -10.81 0.21
N GLU A 52 8.55 -9.95 0.50
CA GLU A 52 8.35 -8.78 1.36
C GLU A 52 9.01 -7.54 0.74
N GLN A 53 8.46 -6.37 1.05
CA GLN A 53 9.06 -5.09 0.70
C GLN A 53 8.89 -4.09 1.83
N LEU A 54 9.93 -3.30 2.07
CA LEU A 54 9.86 -2.12 2.92
C LEU A 54 9.17 -1.00 2.14
N VAL A 55 8.18 -0.37 2.76
CA VAL A 55 7.41 0.72 2.17
C VAL A 55 7.65 1.97 3.00
N THR A 56 8.14 3.02 2.34
CA THR A 56 8.52 4.32 2.92
C THR A 56 7.87 5.43 2.10
N PRO A 57 7.93 6.72 2.52
CA PRO A 57 7.33 7.82 1.75
C PRO A 57 7.88 7.91 0.33
N ASP A 58 9.18 7.65 0.15
CA ASP A 58 9.85 7.68 -1.15
C ASP A 58 9.70 6.37 -1.94
N ARG A 59 9.19 5.31 -1.32
CA ARG A 59 9.05 3.98 -1.91
C ARG A 59 7.66 3.39 -1.68
N PRO A 60 6.63 3.91 -2.36
CA PRO A 60 5.29 3.35 -2.31
C PRO A 60 5.22 1.96 -2.97
N ALA A 61 4.20 1.19 -2.62
CA ALA A 61 4.07 -0.20 -3.03
C ALA A 61 2.76 -0.48 -3.78
N ILE A 62 2.86 -1.07 -4.97
CA ILE A 62 1.71 -1.59 -5.72
C ILE A 62 1.32 -2.97 -5.18
N ILE A 63 0.03 -3.15 -4.92
CA ILE A 63 -0.60 -4.39 -4.48
C ILE A 63 -1.50 -4.92 -5.61
N PRO A 64 -1.17 -6.08 -6.22
CA PRO A 64 -1.98 -6.65 -7.29
C PRO A 64 -3.37 -7.12 -6.82
N PRO A 65 -4.36 -7.21 -7.73
CA PRO A 65 -5.66 -7.77 -7.43
C PRO A 65 -5.54 -9.19 -6.86
N GLN A 66 -6.28 -9.44 -5.77
CA GLN A 66 -6.38 -10.76 -5.13
C GLN A 66 -5.07 -11.32 -4.55
N ALA A 67 -3.97 -10.57 -4.58
CA ALA A 67 -2.74 -10.95 -3.89
C ALA A 67 -2.97 -10.99 -2.38
N THR A 68 -2.69 -12.12 -1.73
CA THR A 68 -2.80 -12.24 -0.27
C THR A 68 -1.61 -11.54 0.37
N HIS A 69 -1.88 -10.55 1.22
CA HIS A 69 -0.85 -9.75 1.86
C HIS A 69 -1.32 -9.21 3.21
N HIS A 70 -0.37 -8.67 3.97
CA HIS A 70 -0.61 -7.91 5.20
C HIS A 70 0.51 -6.89 5.43
N VAL A 71 0.26 -5.90 6.29
CA VAL A 71 1.26 -4.90 6.69
C VAL A 71 1.69 -5.07 8.14
N VAL A 72 2.99 -4.91 8.39
CA VAL A 72 3.58 -4.90 9.73
C VAL A 72 4.20 -3.52 9.97
N PRO A 73 3.62 -2.70 10.88
CA PRO A 73 4.25 -1.45 11.29
C PRO A 73 5.60 -1.71 11.96
N LEU A 74 6.62 -0.92 11.59
CA LEU A 74 7.96 -1.04 12.18
C LEU A 74 8.25 0.04 13.24
N GLY A 75 7.29 0.93 13.47
CA GLY A 75 7.34 2.04 14.43
C GLY A 75 6.13 2.95 14.25
N PRO A 76 6.17 4.19 14.81
CA PRO A 76 5.21 5.23 14.48
C PRO A 76 5.19 5.47 12.96
N MET A 77 3.99 5.52 12.38
CA MET A 77 3.83 5.61 10.94
C MET A 77 2.48 6.21 10.60
N THR A 78 2.36 6.74 9.38
CA THR A 78 1.05 7.09 8.80
C THR A 78 0.98 6.58 7.36
N MET A 79 -0.11 5.89 7.01
CA MET A 79 -0.30 5.27 5.70
C MET A 79 -1.69 5.52 5.11
N GLN A 80 -1.78 5.44 3.79
CA GLN A 80 -3.05 5.42 3.05
C GLN A 80 -2.95 4.40 1.91
N VAL A 81 -4.08 3.77 1.57
CA VAL A 81 -4.19 2.91 0.39
C VAL A 81 -5.12 3.57 -0.62
N GLU A 82 -4.61 3.83 -1.82
CA GLU A 82 -5.39 4.22 -2.98
C GLU A 82 -5.85 2.99 -3.77
N PHE A 83 -7.03 3.03 -4.37
CA PHE A 83 -7.61 1.91 -5.11
C PHE A 83 -7.84 2.27 -6.57
N TYR A 84 -7.38 1.40 -7.47
CA TYR A 84 -7.41 1.60 -8.92
C TYR A 84 -8.09 0.44 -9.65
N ARG A 85 -8.66 0.74 -10.82
CA ARG A 85 -9.19 -0.28 -11.75
C ARG A 85 -8.13 -0.87 -12.68
N GLU A 86 -7.02 -0.15 -12.84
CA GLU A 86 -5.87 -0.53 -13.66
C GLU A 86 -4.60 -0.39 -12.82
N ARG A 87 -3.50 -1.03 -13.25
CA ARG A 87 -2.24 -0.99 -12.49
C ARG A 87 -1.74 0.47 -12.42
N PRO A 88 -1.60 1.07 -11.22
CA PRO A 88 -1.08 2.43 -11.12
C PRO A 88 0.38 2.49 -11.54
N GLU A 89 0.81 3.66 -11.99
CA GLU A 89 2.22 3.95 -12.26
C GLU A 89 2.86 4.50 -10.98
N LEU A 90 4.03 3.98 -10.62
CA LEU A 90 4.87 4.65 -9.64
C LEU A 90 5.57 5.78 -10.38
N VAL A 91 5.02 6.99 -10.27
CA VAL A 91 5.80 8.18 -10.61
C VAL A 91 6.88 8.30 -9.55
N GLU A 92 8.12 8.01 -9.95
CA GLU A 92 9.27 8.54 -9.23
C GLU A 92 9.08 10.06 -9.27
N ASP A 93 9.08 10.73 -8.10
CA ASP A 93 9.16 12.18 -8.05
C ASP A 93 10.53 12.57 -8.65
N ALA A 94 10.59 12.60 -9.98
CA ALA A 94 11.60 13.33 -10.71
C ALA A 94 11.41 14.78 -10.32
N ASP A 95 12.43 15.34 -9.68
CA ASP A 95 12.56 16.76 -9.36
C ASP A 95 12.00 17.21 -8.00
N ARG A 96 12.57 16.69 -6.91
CA ARG A 96 12.78 17.53 -5.72
C ARG A 96 14.13 18.24 -5.87
N GLY A 97 14.16 19.24 -6.74
CA GLY A 97 15.20 20.28 -6.80
C GLY A 97 15.17 21.22 -5.60
#